data_AF-A0A7S4W6P2-F1
#
_entry.id   AF-A0A7S4W6P2-F1
#
_cell.length_a   1.000
_cell.length_b   1.000
_cell.length_c   1.000
_cell.angle_alpha   90.00
_cell.angle_beta   90.00
_cell.angle_gamma   90.00
#
_symmetry.space_group_name_H-M   'P 1'
#
loop_
_entity.id
_entity.type
_entity.pdbx_description
1 polymer ?
#
loop_
_entity_poly.entity_id
_entity_poly.type
_entity_poly.pdbx_seq_one_letter_code
_entity_poly.pdbx_strand_id
1 'polypeptide(L)'
;VSACEKGQQWERALRLLWDMQGLSLQPNVVTCNAAVSACEKGRQWQRALQLLWAMSSCGPEPDLITYNAAISACEKGQQWEWALLLLAEMHTHGPNPDLITWNAAASACEKSLQWEQALELLRELE
;
A
#
# COMPACT_ATOMS: atom_id res chain seq x y z
N VAL A 1 12.07 7.22 -12.03
CA VAL A 1 11.13 6.94 -10.91
C VAL A 1 11.82 6.26 -9.72
N SER A 2 12.76 5.30 -9.90
CA SER A 2 13.44 4.63 -8.77
C SER A 2 14.28 5.53 -7.85
N ALA A 3 14.65 6.74 -8.29
CA ALA A 3 15.33 7.73 -7.43
C ALA A 3 14.41 8.33 -6.33
N CYS A 4 13.10 8.41 -6.57
CA CYS A 4 12.15 8.95 -5.58
C CYS A 4 11.90 7.97 -4.43
N GLU A 5 12.01 6.68 -4.72
CA GLU A 5 11.80 5.59 -3.76
C GLU A 5 12.82 5.61 -2.62
N LYS A 6 14.05 6.08 -2.84
CA LYS A 6 15.10 6.14 -1.80
C LYS A 6 15.10 7.43 -0.97
N GLY A 7 14.35 8.46 -1.38
CA GLY A 7 14.51 9.82 -0.85
C GLY A 7 13.39 10.34 0.07
N GLN A 8 12.40 9.53 0.44
CA GLN A 8 11.16 10.01 1.10
C GLN A 8 10.42 11.11 0.30
N GLN A 9 10.71 11.25 -1.01
CA GLN A 9 10.17 12.34 -1.83
C GLN A 9 8.84 11.94 -2.46
N TRP A 10 7.87 11.56 -1.62
CA TRP A 10 6.52 11.20 -2.06
C TRP A 10 5.86 12.32 -2.87
N GLU A 11 6.13 13.58 -2.52
CA GLU A 11 5.63 14.75 -3.26
C GLU A 11 6.10 14.76 -4.72
N ARG A 12 7.38 14.47 -4.96
CA ARG A 12 7.93 14.40 -6.31
C ARG A 12 7.43 13.18 -7.07
N ALA A 13 7.32 12.03 -6.41
CA ALA A 13 6.78 10.83 -7.03
C ALA A 13 5.34 11.06 -7.52
N LEU A 14 4.51 11.70 -6.69
CA LEU A 14 3.13 12.05 -7.06
C LEU A 14 3.05 13.12 -8.14
N ARG A 15 3.89 14.17 -8.07
CA ARG A 15 3.94 15.19 -9.14
C ARG A 15 4.30 14.57 -10.47
N LEU A 16 5.31 13.71 -10.52
CA LEU A 16 5.68 13.01 -11.75
C LEU A 16 4.55 12.13 -12.27
N LEU A 17 3.80 11.47 -11.38
CA LEU A 17 2.65 10.64 -11.76
C LEU A 17 1.51 11.49 -12.35
N TRP A 18 1.20 12.64 -11.75
CA TRP A 18 0.23 13.60 -12.28
C TRP A 18 0.68 14.24 -13.59
N ASP A 19 1.95 14.60 -13.71
CA ASP A 19 2.51 15.16 -14.95
C ASP A 19 2.40 14.14 -16.09
N MET A 20 2.66 12.85 -15.83
CA MET A 20 2.45 11.78 -16.81
C MET A 20 0.98 11.68 -17.24
N GLN A 21 0.04 11.72 -16.29
CA GLN A 21 -1.40 11.72 -16.61
C GLN A 21 -1.80 12.95 -17.44
N GLY A 22 -1.28 14.14 -17.10
CA GLY A 22 -1.53 15.38 -17.84
C GLY A 22 -0.95 15.37 -19.27
N LEU A 23 0.13 14.63 -19.49
CA LEU A 23 0.74 14.40 -20.80
C LEU A 23 0.08 13.24 -21.58
N SER A 24 -1.04 12.69 -21.10
CA SER A 24 -1.72 11.52 -21.68
C SER A 24 -0.85 10.25 -21.73
N LEU A 25 0.21 10.19 -20.90
CA LEU A 25 1.04 9.01 -20.73
C LEU A 25 0.39 8.11 -19.67
N GLN A 26 0.01 6.90 -20.07
CA GLN A 26 -0.55 5.88 -19.17
C GLN A 26 0.53 5.44 -18.17
N PRO A 27 0.39 5.72 -16.85
CA PRO A 27 1.30 5.19 -15.86
C PRO A 27 1.15 3.67 -15.79
N ASN A 28 2.28 2.96 -15.81
CA ASN A 28 2.32 1.50 -15.68
C ASN A 28 2.41 1.06 -14.20
N VAL A 29 2.22 -0.24 -13.95
CA VAL A 29 2.33 -0.84 -12.60
C VAL A 29 3.60 -0.37 -11.89
N VAL A 30 4.76 -0.44 -12.55
CA VAL A 30 6.05 -0.04 -11.97
C VAL A 30 6.07 1.41 -11.49
N THR A 31 5.47 2.33 -12.24
CA THR A 31 5.41 3.76 -11.87
C THR A 31 4.50 3.98 -10.67
N CYS A 32 3.34 3.32 -10.66
CA CYS A 32 2.41 3.41 -9.54
C CYS A 32 2.97 2.76 -8.28
N ASN A 33 3.57 1.56 -8.37
CA ASN A 33 4.23 0.89 -7.25
C ASN A 33 5.28 1.79 -6.61
N ALA A 34 6.14 2.41 -7.43
CA ALA A 34 7.15 3.32 -6.93
C ALA A 34 6.54 4.56 -6.23
N ALA A 35 5.39 5.05 -6.69
CA ALA A 35 4.67 6.14 -6.04
C ALA A 35 4.03 5.71 -4.71
N VAL A 36 3.44 4.52 -4.65
CA VAL A 36 2.89 3.93 -3.41
C VAL A 36 4.01 3.68 -2.40
N SER A 37 5.12 3.06 -2.80
CA SER A 37 6.30 2.86 -1.94
C SER A 37 6.92 4.17 -1.47
N ALA A 38 6.90 5.22 -2.29
CA ALA A 38 7.32 6.55 -1.85
C ALA A 38 6.36 7.10 -0.76
N CYS A 39 5.04 6.93 -0.93
CA CYS A 39 4.04 7.32 0.07
C CYS A 39 4.20 6.53 1.38
N GLU A 40 4.46 5.23 1.30
CA GLU A 40 4.78 4.36 2.43
C GLU A 40 5.99 4.89 3.23
N LYS A 41 7.09 5.23 2.55
CA LYS A 41 8.29 5.81 3.18
C LYS A 41 8.04 7.22 3.73
N GLY A 42 7.12 7.96 3.12
CA GLY A 42 6.64 9.26 3.57
C GLY A 42 5.57 9.24 4.67
N ARG A 43 5.17 8.04 5.15
CA ARG A 43 4.05 7.84 6.09
C ARG A 43 2.73 8.46 5.63
N GLN A 44 2.53 8.58 4.32
CA GLN A 44 1.33 9.15 3.71
C GLN A 44 0.34 8.03 3.36
N TRP A 45 -0.25 7.40 4.38
CA TRP A 45 -1.14 6.25 4.20
C TRP A 45 -2.38 6.60 3.36
N GLN A 46 -2.98 7.78 3.54
CA GLN A 46 -4.16 8.20 2.76
C GLN A 46 -3.85 8.25 1.26
N ARG A 47 -2.65 8.75 0.91
CA ARG A 47 -2.22 8.86 -0.48
C ARG A 47 -1.89 7.50 -1.08
N ALA A 48 -1.28 6.60 -0.29
CA ALA A 48 -1.03 5.23 -0.70
C ALA A 48 -2.33 4.51 -1.05
N LEU A 49 -3.37 4.62 -0.20
CA LEU A 49 -4.70 4.07 -0.46
C LEU A 49 -5.38 4.68 -1.69
N GLN A 50 -5.32 6.00 -1.83
CA GLN A 50 -5.89 6.68 -3.01
C GLN A 50 -5.25 6.20 -4.32
N LEU A 51 -3.92 5.98 -4.34
CA LEU A 51 -3.23 5.44 -5.50
C LEU A 51 -3.64 3.99 -5.78
N LEU A 52 -3.75 3.15 -4.76
CA LEU A 52 -4.20 1.76 -4.90
C LEU A 52 -5.61 1.67 -5.51
N TRP A 53 -6.56 2.47 -5.01
CA TRP A 53 -7.91 2.51 -5.56
C TRP A 53 -7.97 3.13 -6.96
N ALA A 54 -7.14 4.13 -7.24
CA ALA A 54 -7.03 4.71 -8.58
C ALA A 54 -6.51 3.69 -9.59
N MET A 55 -5.53 2.85 -9.20
CA MET A 55 -5.07 1.71 -9.98
C MET A 55 -6.20 0.72 -10.24
N SER A 56 -6.94 0.34 -9.20
CA SER A 56 -8.04 -0.62 -9.29
C SER A 56 -9.21 -0.14 -10.17
N SER A 57 -9.47 1.17 -10.22
CA SER A 57 -10.64 1.73 -10.92
C SER A 57 -10.38 2.08 -12.37
N CYS A 58 -9.23 2.71 -12.66
CA CYS A 58 -8.96 3.35 -13.95
C CYS A 58 -7.51 3.14 -14.44
N GLY A 59 -6.73 2.34 -13.73
CA GLY A 59 -5.30 2.20 -13.95
C GLY A 59 -4.88 0.75 -14.19
N PRO A 60 -3.57 0.48 -14.08
CA PRO A 60 -3.06 -0.88 -14.16
C PRO A 60 -3.45 -1.66 -12.90
N GLU A 61 -3.68 -2.96 -13.06
CA GLU A 61 -4.07 -3.85 -11.96
C GLU A 61 -3.01 -3.85 -10.84
N PRO A 62 -3.40 -3.60 -9.57
CA PRO A 62 -2.45 -3.64 -8.46
C PRO A 62 -1.89 -5.04 -8.26
N ASP A 63 -0.58 -5.11 -8.04
CA ASP A 63 0.11 -6.36 -7.73
C ASP A 63 0.41 -6.51 -6.23
N LEU A 64 1.01 -7.64 -5.86
CA LEU A 64 1.41 -7.93 -4.48
C LEU A 64 2.30 -6.81 -3.88
N ILE A 65 3.18 -6.22 -4.69
CA ILE A 65 4.07 -5.14 -4.26
C ILE A 65 3.26 -3.89 -3.91
N THR A 66 2.24 -3.58 -4.71
CA THR A 66 1.35 -2.43 -4.49
C THR A 66 0.60 -2.57 -3.17
N TYR A 67 -0.05 -3.72 -2.94
CA TYR A 67 -0.78 -3.97 -1.71
C TYR A 67 0.15 -3.99 -0.49
N ASN A 68 1.31 -4.66 -0.58
CA ASN A 68 2.28 -4.70 0.51
C ASN A 68 2.76 -3.30 0.91
N ALA A 69 3.03 -2.43 -0.07
CA ALA A 69 3.40 -1.04 0.20
C ALA A 69 2.24 -0.23 0.80
N ALA A 70 1.00 -0.43 0.36
CA ALA A 70 -0.17 0.23 0.92
C ALA A 70 -0.46 -0.20 2.38
N ILE A 71 -0.38 -1.49 2.68
CA ILE A 71 -0.55 -2.04 4.04
C ILE A 71 0.59 -1.56 4.95
N SER A 72 1.83 -1.58 4.47
CA SER A 72 2.99 -1.04 5.21
C SER A 72 2.86 0.47 5.46
N ALA A 73 2.23 1.21 4.55
CA ALA A 73 1.92 2.63 4.78
C ALA A 73 0.88 2.80 5.91
N CYS A 74 -0.16 1.95 5.93
CA CYS A 74 -1.19 1.92 6.98
C CYS A 74 -0.58 1.56 8.34
N GLU A 75 0.30 0.56 8.39
CA GLU A 75 1.09 0.18 9.58
C GLU A 75 1.86 1.39 10.14
N LYS A 76 2.62 2.10 9.30
CA LYS A 76 3.38 3.29 9.71
C LYS A 76 2.50 4.47 10.11
N GLY A 77 1.26 4.51 9.61
CA GLY A 77 0.22 5.47 9.95
C GLY A 77 -0.66 5.05 11.13
N GLN A 78 -0.40 3.91 11.76
CA GLN A 78 -1.22 3.31 12.84
C GLN A 78 -2.70 3.14 12.44
N GLN A 79 -2.94 2.84 11.17
CA GLN A 79 -4.27 2.64 10.60
C GLN A 79 -4.54 1.14 10.43
N TRP A 80 -4.69 0.45 11.56
CA TRP A 80 -4.93 -1.00 11.60
C TRP A 80 -6.20 -1.42 10.85
N GLU A 81 -7.29 -0.65 10.94
CA GLU A 81 -8.56 -0.94 10.25
C GLU A 81 -8.38 -1.05 8.73
N TRP A 82 -7.64 -0.09 8.16
CA TRP A 82 -7.33 -0.08 6.73
C TRP A 82 -6.36 -1.20 6.34
N ALA A 83 -5.39 -1.52 7.20
CA ALA A 83 -4.48 -2.64 6.97
C ALA A 83 -5.23 -3.98 6.89
N LEU A 84 -6.18 -4.22 7.82
CA LEU A 84 -7.04 -5.41 7.81
C LEU A 84 -7.98 -5.45 6.61
N LEU A 85 -8.58 -4.32 6.27
CA LEU A 85 -9.49 -4.22 5.13
C LEU A 85 -8.77 -4.62 3.83
N LEU A 86 -7.56 -4.09 3.61
CA LEU A 86 -6.76 -4.43 2.44
C LEU A 86 -6.35 -5.91 2.42
N LEU A 87 -6.02 -6.49 3.58
CA LEU A 87 -5.68 -7.90 3.67
C LEU A 87 -6.88 -8.81 3.32
N ALA A 88 -8.08 -8.43 3.77
CA ALA A 88 -9.32 -9.13 3.41
C ALA A 88 -9.67 -8.96 1.92
N GLU A 89 -9.41 -7.78 1.36
CA GLU A 89 -9.55 -7.51 -0.08
C GLU A 89 -8.61 -8.41 -0.90
N MET A 90 -7.36 -8.59 -0.45
CA MET A 90 -6.41 -9.49 -1.10
C MET A 90 -6.86 -10.95 -1.08
N HIS A 91 -7.48 -11.42 0.02
CA HIS A 91 -8.02 -12.79 0.09
C HIS A 91 -9.20 -13.03 -0.84
N THR A 92 -10.00 -12.00 -1.11
CA THR A 92 -11.26 -12.14 -1.86
C THR A 92 -11.08 -11.88 -3.35
N HIS A 93 -10.29 -10.85 -3.70
CA HIS A 93 -10.22 -10.32 -5.06
C HIS A 93 -8.80 -9.98 -5.52
N GLY A 94 -7.80 -10.06 -4.65
CA GLY A 94 -6.44 -9.63 -4.94
C GLY A 94 -5.41 -10.77 -5.06
N PRO A 95 -4.13 -10.40 -5.16
CA PRO A 95 -3.04 -11.35 -5.16
C PRO A 95 -2.90 -12.02 -3.79
N ASN A 96 -2.44 -13.27 -3.78
CA ASN A 96 -2.34 -14.05 -2.55
C ASN A 96 -1.38 -13.36 -1.55
N PRO A 97 -1.83 -13.05 -0.32
CA PRO A 97 -0.99 -12.41 0.69
C PRO A 97 0.27 -13.24 1.00
N ASP A 98 1.39 -12.55 1.20
CA ASP A 98 2.64 -13.17 1.63
C ASP A 98 2.95 -12.84 3.10
N LEU A 99 4.03 -13.43 3.61
CA LEU A 99 4.47 -13.21 4.99
C LEU A 99 4.72 -11.72 5.29
N ILE A 100 5.09 -10.91 4.29
CA ILE A 100 5.30 -9.47 4.45
C ILE A 100 3.95 -8.78 4.64
N THR A 101 2.94 -9.12 3.84
CA THR A 101 1.56 -8.60 3.97
C THR A 101 1.03 -8.83 5.38
N TRP A 102 1.12 -10.07 5.85
CA TRP A 102 0.61 -10.48 7.16
C TRP A 102 1.35 -9.83 8.32
N ASN A 103 2.69 -9.79 8.26
CA ASN A 103 3.50 -9.13 9.28
C ASN A 103 3.20 -7.64 9.37
N ALA A 104 2.99 -6.96 8.24
CA ALA A 104 2.63 -5.54 8.23
C ALA A 104 1.24 -5.31 8.84
N ALA A 105 0.25 -6.15 8.54
CA ALA A 105 -1.08 -6.06 9.14
C ALA A 105 -1.07 -6.33 10.66
N ALA A 106 -0.34 -7.37 11.09
CA ALA A 106 -0.18 -7.68 12.51
C ALA A 106 0.56 -6.55 13.27
N SER A 107 1.63 -5.99 12.68
CA SER A 107 2.35 -4.87 13.28
C SER A 107 1.50 -3.59 13.35
N ALA A 108 0.61 -3.37 12.37
CA ALA A 108 -0.35 -2.26 12.43
C ALA A 108 -1.29 -2.41 13.64
N CYS A 109 -1.82 -3.61 13.86
CA CYS A 109 -2.69 -3.92 14.99
C CYS A 109 -1.96 -3.77 16.35
N GLU A 110 -0.73 -4.29 16.46
CA GLU A 110 0.11 -4.13 17.65
C GLU A 110 0.33 -2.65 17.99
N LYS A 111 0.72 -1.84 16.99
CA LYS A 111 1.01 -0.41 17.16
C LYS A 111 -0.22 0.42 17.53
N SER A 112 -1.41 -0.03 17.14
CA SER A 112 -2.68 0.60 17.49
C SER A 112 -3.29 0.07 18.80
N LEU A 113 -2.55 -0.75 19.57
CA LEU A 113 -3.00 -1.41 20.81
C LEU A 113 -4.17 -2.39 20.60
N GLN A 114 -4.37 -2.87 19.38
CA GLN A 114 -5.42 -3.83 18.98
C GLN A 114 -4.83 -5.25 18.89
N TRP A 115 -4.28 -5.73 20.00
CA TRP A 115 -3.57 -7.01 20.05
C TRP A 115 -4.50 -8.22 19.86
N GLU A 116 -5.80 -8.08 20.14
CA GLU A 116 -6.79 -9.15 19.97
C GLU A 116 -6.95 -9.52 18.48
N GLN A 117 -7.00 -8.50 17.63
CA GLN A 117 -7.12 -8.60 16.17
C GLN A 117 -5.80 -9.12 15.57
N ALA A 118 -4.66 -8.72 16.14
CA ALA A 118 -3.37 -9.28 15.76
C ALA A 118 -3.28 -10.80 16.04
N LEU A 119 -3.82 -11.25 17.18
CA LEU A 119 -3.87 -12.68 17.52
C LEU A 119 -4.84 -13.47 16.63
N GLU A 120 -5.96 -12.86 16.26
CA GLU A 120 -6.93 -13.47 15.34
C GLU A 120 -6.31 -13.67 13.95
N LEU A 121 -5.63 -12.65 13.41
CA LEU A 121 -4.83 -12.77 12.18
C LEU A 121 -3.77 -13.86 12.24
N LEU A 122 -3.02 -13.95 13.34
CA LEU A 122 -1.98 -14.97 13.51
C LEU A 122 -2.57 -16.39 13.56
N ARG A 123 -3.81 -16.56 14.02
CA ARG A 123 -4.50 -17.85 13.98
C ARG A 123 -4.98 -18.23 12.59
N GLU A 124 -5.30 -17.26 11.74
CA GLU A 124 -5.66 -17.51 10.34
C GLU A 124 -4.45 -17.90 9.47
N LEU A 125 -3.24 -17.65 9.95
CA LEU A 125 -1.97 -17.99 9.28
C LEU A 125 -1.46 -19.42 9.52
N GLU A 126 -1.94 -20.11 10.57
CA GLU A 126 -1.58 -21.50 10.90
C GLU A 126 -2.40 -22.53 10.10
#